data_AF-A0A835SKJ5-F1
#
_entry.id   AF-A0A835SKJ5-F1
#
_cell.length_a   1.000
_cell.length_b   1.000
_cell.length_c   1.000
_cell.angle_alpha   90.00
_cell.angle_beta   90.00
_cell.angle_gamma   90.00
#
_symmetry.space_group_name_H-M   'P 1'
#
loop_
_entity.id
_entity.type
_entity.pdbx_description
1 polymer ?
#
loop_
_entity_poly.entity_id
_entity_poly.type
_entity_poly.pdbx_seq_one_letter_code
_entity_poly.pdbx_strand_id
1 'polypeptide(L)'
;MTVLLGGQRVHARAAAISDRGALGPGRRLARVLRTRATAEPAVTTTIGAAPAPPTTVSGAVKQARVALRQWREAAALEAKSEAAQRSGGEASTSAAGAGPRRLIVDLPLPAQRTGFLGRGAPDPDLLMLLDEADFPGGEVQRLRVLRPLVEAWLDGYDSEFLGFLEDGADGVGLWSAGPDTSVIANVTSATVPSLLKLLDGGYGARATQPGHTVIAVNPTWTGAGSVGQPWQFELRRRAAEVLDPAGWETLYSCRMLRSSRGANGLLMRAWPHRWALYPAATPDARHLGDCVLATPERPPTKLLIERLAEAKPAMEKKAKELGLDEPRWF
;
A
#
# COMPACT_ATOMS: atom_id res chain seq x y z
N MET A 1 -14.81 0.22 -26.07
CA MET A 1 -14.91 -0.98 -26.95
C MET A 1 -13.64 -1.80 -26.73
N THR A 2 -13.77 -3.07 -26.36
CA THR A 2 -12.63 -3.93 -26.01
C THR A 2 -12.23 -4.73 -27.24
N VAL A 3 -11.00 -4.59 -27.71
CA VAL A 3 -10.46 -5.38 -28.83
C VAL A 3 -9.28 -6.18 -28.29
N LEU A 4 -9.26 -7.47 -28.59
CA LEU A 4 -8.15 -8.38 -28.27
C LEU A 4 -7.17 -8.40 -29.45
N LEU A 5 -5.96 -7.94 -29.21
CA LEU A 5 -4.82 -8.11 -30.10
C LEU A 5 -3.66 -8.66 -29.26
N GLY A 6 -3.16 -9.85 -29.61
CA GLY A 6 -1.94 -10.41 -29.00
C GLY A 6 -2.02 -10.77 -27.50
N GLY A 7 -3.20 -11.05 -26.95
CA GLY A 7 -3.31 -11.56 -25.57
C GLY A 7 -3.25 -10.52 -24.45
N GLN A 8 -3.34 -9.22 -24.75
CA GLN A 8 -3.50 -8.16 -23.75
C GLN A 8 -4.86 -7.45 -23.89
N ARG A 9 -5.45 -7.04 -22.75
CA ARG A 9 -6.67 -6.21 -22.71
C ARG A 9 -6.27 -4.74 -22.78
N VAL A 10 -6.68 -4.05 -23.85
CA VAL A 10 -6.48 -2.60 -24.01
C VAL A 10 -7.82 -1.88 -23.80
N HIS A 11 -7.86 -0.94 -22.86
CA HIS A 11 -9.00 -0.04 -22.67
C HIS A 11 -8.87 1.18 -23.58
N ALA A 12 -9.60 1.19 -24.69
CA ALA A 12 -9.71 2.36 -25.55
C ALA A 12 -10.66 3.39 -24.92
N ARG A 13 -10.13 4.56 -24.52
CA ARG A 13 -10.93 5.74 -24.15
C ARG A 13 -11.21 6.52 -25.43
N ALA A 14 -12.48 6.61 -25.84
CA ALA A 14 -12.88 7.43 -26.98
C ALA A 14 -12.89 8.90 -26.54
N ALA A 15 -11.91 9.69 -27.00
CA ALA A 15 -11.98 11.14 -26.89
C ALA A 15 -12.84 11.67 -28.05
N ALA A 16 -14.06 12.10 -27.76
CA ALA A 16 -14.88 12.84 -28.71
C ALA A 16 -14.36 14.28 -28.76
N ILE A 17 -13.61 14.63 -29.80
CA ILE A 17 -13.28 16.02 -30.10
C ILE A 17 -14.53 16.65 -30.70
N SER A 18 -15.24 17.47 -29.92
CA SER A 18 -16.34 18.31 -30.40
C SER A 18 -15.74 19.54 -31.05
N ASP A 19 -15.64 19.51 -32.38
CA ASP A 19 -15.28 20.67 -33.18
C ASP A 19 -16.59 21.39 -33.57
N ARG A 20 -16.88 22.53 -32.92
CA ARG A 20 -18.02 23.39 -33.29
C ARG A 20 -17.62 24.21 -34.51
N GLY A 21 -17.91 23.68 -35.70
CA GLY A 21 -17.79 24.41 -36.97
C GLY A 21 -19.02 24.18 -37.85
N ALA A 22 -19.72 25.25 -38.18
CA ALA A 22 -20.95 25.25 -38.98
C ALA A 22 -20.68 24.83 -40.43
N LEU A 23 -21.32 23.76 -40.92
CA LEU A 23 -21.44 23.44 -42.35
C LEU A 23 -22.78 22.76 -42.65
N GLY A 24 -23.42 23.23 -43.72
CA GLY A 24 -24.81 22.92 -44.12
C GLY A 24 -25.08 21.50 -44.63
N PRO A 25 -26.33 21.24 -45.06
CA PRO A 25 -26.83 19.89 -45.25
C PRO A 25 -26.33 19.30 -46.58
N GLY A 26 -25.65 18.15 -46.48
CA GLY A 26 -25.46 17.25 -47.63
C GLY A 26 -24.00 17.04 -48.04
N ARG A 27 -23.28 16.19 -47.30
CA ARG A 27 -22.21 15.29 -47.81
C ARG A 27 -21.72 14.39 -46.68
N ARG A 28 -21.99 13.08 -46.77
CA ARG A 28 -21.38 12.07 -45.88
C ARG A 28 -19.97 11.76 -46.40
N LEU A 29 -18.94 12.16 -45.67
CA LEU A 29 -17.57 11.66 -45.85
C LEU A 29 -17.26 10.68 -44.71
N ALA A 30 -16.95 9.43 -45.06
CA ALA A 30 -16.47 8.43 -44.15
C ALA A 30 -15.09 8.85 -43.61
N ARG A 31 -15.02 9.20 -42.32
CA ARG A 31 -13.78 9.62 -41.66
C ARG A 31 -13.03 8.38 -41.19
N VAL A 32 -11.92 8.07 -41.85
CA VAL A 32 -10.96 7.05 -41.40
C VAL A 32 -10.25 7.60 -40.16
N LEU A 33 -10.66 7.13 -38.98
CA LEU A 33 -10.00 7.44 -37.71
C LEU A 33 -8.71 6.62 -37.62
N ARG A 34 -7.56 7.27 -37.82
CA ARG A 34 -6.26 6.72 -37.43
C ARG A 34 -6.12 6.84 -35.92
N THR A 35 -6.43 5.77 -35.19
CA THR A 35 -6.13 5.66 -33.75
C THR A 35 -4.63 5.45 -33.57
N ARG A 36 -3.94 6.50 -33.09
CA ARG A 36 -2.55 6.42 -32.63
C ARG A 36 -2.57 5.94 -31.18
N ALA A 37 -2.21 4.68 -30.96
CA ALA A 37 -2.06 4.11 -29.62
C ALA A 37 -0.78 4.67 -28.99
N THR A 38 -0.91 5.46 -27.94
CA THR A 38 0.20 5.85 -27.07
C THR A 38 0.32 4.81 -25.97
N ALA A 39 1.33 3.95 -26.08
CA ALA A 39 1.73 3.06 -25.02
C ALA A 39 2.53 3.86 -23.97
N GLU A 40 2.04 3.89 -22.73
CA GLU A 40 2.84 4.35 -21.59
C GLU A 40 3.94 3.32 -21.32
N PRO A 41 5.20 3.75 -21.10
CA PRO A 41 6.26 2.83 -20.70
C PRO A 41 6.06 2.45 -19.22
N ALA A 42 5.33 1.37 -18.96
CA ALA A 42 5.38 0.71 -17.67
C ALA A 42 6.80 0.13 -17.49
N VAL A 43 7.57 0.69 -16.56
CA VAL A 43 8.89 0.19 -16.19
C VAL A 43 8.74 -1.27 -15.80
N THR A 44 9.32 -2.14 -16.61
CA THR A 44 9.30 -3.59 -16.41
C THR A 44 10.37 -3.94 -15.37
N THR A 45 10.18 -3.50 -14.12
CA THR A 45 10.94 -4.05 -13.00
C THR A 45 10.58 -5.52 -12.97
N THR A 46 11.54 -6.40 -13.25
CA THR A 46 11.28 -7.84 -13.35
C THR A 46 10.81 -8.31 -11.99
N ILE A 47 9.52 -8.59 -11.86
CA ILE A 47 8.89 -8.90 -10.57
C ILE A 47 9.53 -10.19 -10.03
N GLY A 48 10.38 -10.04 -9.01
CA GLY A 48 11.10 -11.13 -8.37
C GLY A 48 10.19 -12.07 -7.58
N ALA A 49 10.71 -13.26 -7.26
CA ALA A 49 10.08 -14.16 -6.30
C ALA A 49 9.93 -13.48 -4.93
N ALA A 50 8.85 -13.76 -4.20
CA ALA A 50 8.65 -13.17 -2.87
C ALA A 50 9.80 -13.55 -1.92
N PRO A 51 10.31 -12.60 -1.10
CA PRO A 51 11.32 -12.92 -0.10
C PRO A 51 10.74 -13.86 0.96
N ALA A 52 11.61 -14.51 1.72
CA ALA A 52 11.18 -15.36 2.84
C ALA A 52 10.32 -14.55 3.83
N PRO A 53 9.22 -15.13 4.33
CA PRO A 53 8.34 -14.42 5.24
C PRO A 53 9.05 -14.11 6.55
N PRO A 54 8.98 -12.86 7.06
CA PRO A 54 9.47 -12.57 8.38
C PRO A 54 8.57 -13.26 9.41
N THR A 55 9.15 -13.68 10.52
CA THR A 55 8.41 -14.21 11.67
C THR A 55 8.35 -13.21 12.82
N THR A 56 9.16 -12.14 12.76
CA THR A 56 9.23 -11.09 13.77
C THR A 56 8.97 -9.68 13.22
N VAL A 57 8.54 -8.77 14.09
CA VAL A 57 8.31 -7.34 13.81
C VAL A 57 9.61 -6.70 13.34
N SER A 58 10.71 -6.92 14.05
CA SER A 58 12.03 -6.43 13.66
C SER A 58 12.49 -6.98 12.30
N GLY A 59 12.17 -8.23 12.01
CA GLY A 59 12.39 -8.84 10.70
C GLY A 59 11.61 -8.14 9.59
N ALA A 60 10.33 -7.84 9.83
CA ALA A 60 9.48 -7.10 8.91
C ALA A 60 9.99 -5.67 8.67
N VAL A 61 10.39 -4.96 9.74
CA VAL A 61 10.98 -3.61 9.64
C VAL A 61 12.25 -3.61 8.78
N LYS A 62 13.14 -4.61 8.96
CA LYS A 62 14.34 -4.77 8.12
C LYS A 62 13.99 -5.00 6.66
N GLN A 63 13.01 -5.85 6.37
CA GLN A 63 12.56 -6.09 4.99
C GLN A 63 11.92 -4.84 4.37
N ALA A 64 11.10 -4.10 5.12
CA ALA A 64 10.52 -2.84 4.68
C ALA A 64 11.59 -1.79 4.36
N ARG A 65 12.68 -1.75 5.13
CA ARG A 65 13.82 -0.86 4.87
C ARG A 65 14.54 -1.23 3.57
N VAL A 66 14.74 -2.52 3.32
CA VAL A 66 15.33 -2.99 2.06
C VAL A 66 14.44 -2.61 0.87
N ALA A 67 13.12 -2.78 0.98
CA ALA A 67 12.17 -2.38 -0.05
C ALA A 67 12.25 -0.87 -0.33
N LEU A 68 12.29 -0.03 0.71
CA LEU A 68 12.46 1.42 0.57
C LEU A 68 13.76 1.78 -0.16
N ARG A 69 14.89 1.15 0.22
CA ARG A 69 16.17 1.37 -0.44
C ARG A 69 16.10 1.03 -1.93
N GLN A 70 15.63 -0.17 -2.27
CA GLN A 70 15.51 -0.62 -3.66
C GLN A 70 14.59 0.28 -4.48
N TRP A 71 13.49 0.73 -3.88
CA TRP A 71 12.56 1.66 -4.52
C TRP A 71 13.23 3.02 -4.80
N ARG A 72 13.97 3.58 -3.84
CA ARG A 72 14.70 4.85 -4.03
C ARG A 72 15.78 4.73 -5.10
N GLU A 73 16.51 3.61 -5.14
CA GLU A 73 17.51 3.33 -6.17
C GLU A 73 16.87 3.28 -7.56
N ALA A 74 15.72 2.61 -7.70
CA ALA A 74 14.98 2.56 -8.95
C ALA A 74 14.41 3.93 -9.37
N ALA A 75 13.82 4.67 -8.43
CA ALA A 75 13.33 6.03 -8.68
C ALA A 75 14.45 6.99 -9.13
N ALA A 76 15.65 6.87 -8.54
CA ALA A 76 16.81 7.65 -8.94
C ALA A 76 17.32 7.28 -10.35
N LEU A 77 17.24 5.99 -10.74
CA LEU A 77 17.58 5.55 -12.10
C LEU A 77 16.58 6.07 -13.13
N GLU A 78 15.28 6.06 -12.82
CA GLU A 78 14.23 6.65 -13.65
C GLU A 78 14.44 8.16 -13.83
N ALA A 79 14.73 8.89 -12.75
CA ALA A 79 15.00 10.32 -12.85
C ALA A 79 16.21 10.64 -13.76
N LYS A 80 17.26 9.81 -13.70
CA LYS A 80 18.44 9.94 -14.56
C LYS A 80 18.12 9.61 -16.02
N SER A 81 17.33 8.57 -16.30
CA SER A 81 16.96 8.20 -17.66
C SER A 81 16.06 9.24 -18.31
N GLU A 82 15.09 9.80 -17.57
CA GLU A 82 14.27 10.91 -18.04
C GLU A 82 15.09 12.17 -18.32
N ALA A 83 16.06 12.50 -17.45
CA ALA A 83 16.94 13.63 -17.67
C ALA A 83 17.81 13.45 -18.93
N ALA A 84 18.33 12.24 -19.17
CA ALA A 84 19.08 11.91 -20.38
C ALA A 84 18.21 12.04 -21.64
N GLN A 85 16.96 11.55 -21.62
CA GLN A 85 16.02 11.70 -22.73
C GLN A 85 15.72 13.16 -23.06
N ARG A 86 15.58 14.04 -22.04
CA ARG A 86 15.37 15.48 -22.25
C ARG A 86 16.56 16.19 -22.89
N SER A 87 17.77 15.65 -22.73
CA SER A 87 19.00 16.23 -23.31
C SER A 87 19.30 15.79 -24.76
N GLY A 88 18.61 14.78 -25.29
CA GLY A 88 18.98 14.07 -26.52
C GLY A 88 18.19 14.38 -27.81
N GLY A 89 17.10 15.16 -27.77
CA GLY A 89 16.39 15.59 -28.99
C GLY A 89 14.86 15.60 -28.90
N GLU A 90 14.27 16.59 -29.59
CA GLU A 90 12.86 16.98 -29.75
C GLU A 90 11.94 16.80 -28.53
N ALA A 91 11.43 17.94 -28.05
CA ALA A 91 10.44 18.03 -26.98
C ALA A 91 9.16 17.25 -27.30
N SER A 92 9.19 15.94 -27.04
CA SER A 92 7.99 15.16 -26.82
C SER A 92 7.35 15.71 -25.55
N THR A 93 6.22 16.39 -25.72
CA THR A 93 5.40 17.02 -24.68
C THR A 93 4.74 16.01 -23.73
N SER A 94 5.28 14.81 -23.57
CA SER A 94 4.97 13.92 -22.46
C SER A 94 5.78 14.29 -21.21
N ALA A 95 5.80 15.57 -20.85
CA ALA A 95 6.29 16.03 -19.56
C ALA A 95 5.20 15.76 -18.52
N ALA A 96 5.12 14.54 -17.99
CA ALA A 96 4.11 14.20 -16.99
C ALA A 96 4.42 12.91 -16.20
N GLY A 97 5.59 12.84 -15.53
CA GLY A 97 5.62 12.18 -14.21
C GLY A 97 4.84 13.06 -13.23
N ALA A 98 3.51 13.06 -13.35
CA ALA A 98 2.64 14.24 -13.18
C ALA A 98 2.32 14.69 -11.73
N GLY A 99 3.09 14.30 -10.73
CA GLY A 99 2.81 14.66 -9.34
C GLY A 99 3.65 13.90 -8.32
N PRO A 100 3.43 14.15 -7.02
CA PRO A 100 4.09 13.42 -5.97
C PRO A 100 3.74 11.93 -6.04
N ARG A 101 4.74 11.06 -5.87
CA ARG A 101 4.56 9.62 -5.78
C ARG A 101 3.96 9.28 -4.43
N ARG A 102 3.06 8.30 -4.38
CA ARG A 102 2.34 7.93 -3.16
C ARG A 102 2.50 6.45 -2.88
N LEU A 103 3.01 6.13 -1.71
CA LEU A 103 3.32 4.76 -1.32
C LEU A 103 2.60 4.36 -0.02
N ILE A 104 2.27 3.09 0.12
CA ILE A 104 1.74 2.50 1.36
C ILE A 104 2.77 1.54 1.95
N VAL A 105 2.95 1.65 3.26
CA VAL A 105 3.70 0.69 4.06
C VAL A 105 2.80 0.16 5.18
N ASP A 106 2.51 -1.14 5.20
CA ASP A 106 1.92 -1.79 6.37
C ASP A 106 3.01 -2.50 7.19
N LEU A 107 3.41 -1.90 8.31
CA LEU A 107 4.24 -2.52 9.32
C LEU A 107 3.36 -3.29 10.32
N PRO A 108 3.78 -4.50 10.73
CA PRO A 108 3.07 -5.24 11.77
C PRO A 108 3.26 -4.54 13.11
N LEU A 109 2.15 -4.22 13.77
CA LEU A 109 2.20 -3.63 15.10
C LEU A 109 2.50 -4.73 16.14
N PRO A 110 3.41 -4.50 17.10
CA PRO A 110 3.66 -5.38 18.24
C PRO A 110 2.37 -5.72 18.98
N ALA A 111 2.18 -7.00 19.28
CA ALA A 111 1.11 -7.44 20.15
C ALA A 111 1.26 -6.78 21.54
N GLN A 112 0.19 -6.16 22.03
CA GLN A 112 0.17 -5.53 23.36
C GLN A 112 -0.25 -6.52 24.46
N ARG A 113 -0.73 -7.71 24.08
CA ARG A 113 -1.19 -8.76 25.00
C ARG A 113 -0.11 -9.83 25.19
N THR A 114 0.03 -10.31 26.42
CA THR A 114 0.66 -11.62 26.70
C THR A 114 -0.06 -12.69 25.89
N GLY A 115 0.67 -13.64 25.31
CA GLY A 115 0.23 -14.52 24.23
C GLY A 115 -1.19 -15.10 24.34
N PHE A 116 -1.75 -15.52 23.21
CA PHE A 116 -3.15 -15.96 22.98
C PHE A 116 -3.75 -16.97 23.99
N LEU A 117 -2.94 -17.62 24.84
CA LEU A 117 -3.39 -18.54 25.89
C LEU A 117 -3.03 -18.11 27.32
N GLY A 118 -2.56 -16.87 27.53
CA GLY A 118 -1.99 -16.43 28.80
C GLY A 118 -0.78 -17.25 29.26
N ARG A 119 -0.22 -18.09 28.37
CA ARG A 119 0.93 -18.96 28.62
C ARG A 119 2.14 -18.43 27.87
N GLY A 120 3.21 -18.15 28.62
CA GLY A 120 4.48 -17.67 28.11
C GLY A 120 4.72 -16.18 28.36
N ALA A 121 5.99 -15.80 28.34
CA ALA A 121 6.37 -14.40 28.38
C ALA A 121 5.81 -13.68 27.12
N PRO A 122 5.36 -12.42 27.25
CA PRO A 122 5.04 -11.62 26.07
C PRO A 122 6.27 -11.56 25.17
N ASP A 123 6.10 -11.95 23.92
CA ASP A 123 7.12 -11.80 22.88
C ASP A 123 6.69 -10.64 21.99
N PRO A 124 7.09 -9.39 22.32
CA PRO A 124 6.64 -8.21 21.58
C PRO A 124 7.21 -8.16 20.16
N ASP A 125 8.24 -8.95 19.86
CA ASP A 125 8.82 -9.02 18.52
C ASP A 125 8.12 -10.08 17.66
N LEU A 126 7.27 -10.96 18.21
CA LEU A 126 6.56 -11.93 17.40
C LEU A 126 5.47 -11.27 16.54
N LEU A 127 5.39 -11.66 15.26
CA LEU A 127 4.27 -11.27 14.40
C LEU A 127 3.02 -12.05 14.79
N MET A 128 2.00 -11.33 15.22
CA MET A 128 0.72 -11.90 15.64
C MET A 128 -0.44 -11.29 14.87
N LEU A 129 -1.57 -12.00 14.86
CA LEU A 129 -2.85 -11.45 14.42
C LEU A 129 -3.20 -10.25 15.31
N LEU A 130 -3.43 -9.11 14.67
CA LEU A 130 -3.82 -7.88 15.33
C LEU A 130 -5.32 -7.90 15.64
N ASP A 131 -5.69 -7.53 16.87
CA ASP A 131 -7.06 -7.20 17.24
C ASP A 131 -7.17 -5.67 17.44
N GLU A 132 -8.27 -5.06 16.99
CA GLU A 132 -8.54 -3.65 17.28
C GLU A 132 -8.62 -3.41 18.80
N ALA A 133 -9.06 -4.42 19.55
CA ALA A 133 -9.09 -4.40 21.01
C ALA A 133 -7.69 -4.40 21.68
N ASP A 134 -6.60 -4.50 20.90
CA ASP A 134 -5.23 -4.36 21.41
C ASP A 134 -4.85 -2.90 21.71
N PHE A 135 -5.61 -1.93 21.19
CA PHE A 135 -5.36 -0.49 21.38
C PHE A 135 -6.60 0.21 21.97
N PRO A 136 -6.99 -0.07 23.23
CA PRO A 136 -8.16 0.55 23.86
C PRO A 136 -8.07 2.07 24.00
N GLY A 137 -6.85 2.63 23.99
CA GLY A 137 -6.58 4.07 23.94
C GLY A 137 -6.69 4.68 22.54
N GLY A 138 -7.21 3.93 21.56
CA GLY A 138 -7.46 4.38 20.20
C GLY A 138 -6.21 4.79 19.43
N GLU A 139 -6.37 5.79 18.57
CA GLU A 139 -5.33 6.21 17.61
C GLU A 139 -4.05 6.75 18.28
N VAL A 140 -4.16 7.40 19.44
CA VAL A 140 -2.99 7.87 20.20
C VAL A 140 -2.14 6.71 20.68
N GLN A 141 -2.77 5.67 21.24
CA GLN A 141 -2.06 4.48 21.69
C GLN A 141 -1.43 3.74 20.52
N ARG A 142 -2.18 3.61 19.43
CA ARG A 142 -1.69 2.98 18.20
C ARG A 142 -0.47 3.70 17.64
N LEU A 143 -0.50 5.03 17.54
CA LEU A 143 0.65 5.81 17.08
C LEU A 143 1.84 5.69 18.03
N ARG A 144 1.62 5.65 19.35
CA ARG A 144 2.70 5.47 20.33
C ARG A 144 3.48 4.18 20.09
N VAL A 145 2.79 3.12 19.67
CA VAL A 145 3.42 1.82 19.33
C VAL A 145 4.02 1.84 17.93
N LEU A 146 3.38 2.53 16.98
CA LEU A 146 3.85 2.61 15.60
C LEU A 146 5.10 3.50 15.44
N ARG A 147 5.20 4.59 16.21
CA ARG A 147 6.29 5.57 16.08
C ARG A 147 7.68 4.93 16.20
N PRO A 148 8.00 4.11 17.23
CA PRO A 148 9.29 3.42 17.30
C PRO A 148 9.57 2.53 16.08
N LEU A 149 8.54 1.93 15.47
CA LEU A 149 8.70 1.11 14.26
C LEU A 149 9.01 1.97 13.04
N VAL A 150 8.39 3.13 12.91
CA VAL A 150 8.67 4.10 11.84
C VAL A 150 10.10 4.61 11.97
N GLU A 151 10.50 5.02 13.18
CA GLU A 151 11.87 5.49 13.46
C GLU A 151 12.88 4.37 13.20
N ALA A 152 12.60 3.14 13.65
CA ALA A 152 13.45 1.98 13.34
C ALA A 152 13.44 1.64 11.84
N TRP A 153 12.34 1.85 11.11
CA TRP A 153 12.32 1.61 9.66
C TRP A 153 13.16 2.65 8.90
N LEU A 154 13.10 3.91 9.34
CA LEU A 154 13.82 5.04 8.75
C LEU A 154 15.27 5.19 9.26
N ASP A 155 15.71 4.36 10.19
CA ASP A 155 17.09 4.33 10.66
C ASP A 155 18.09 4.13 9.50
N GLY A 156 19.07 5.03 9.43
CA GLY A 156 20.03 5.15 8.31
C GLY A 156 19.60 6.13 7.21
N TYR A 157 18.39 6.68 7.26
CA TYR A 157 17.98 7.83 6.46
C TYR A 157 18.09 9.11 7.29
N ASP A 158 18.37 10.23 6.62
CA ASP A 158 18.32 11.59 7.22
C ASP A 158 16.86 11.95 7.54
N SER A 159 16.36 11.38 8.64
CA SER A 159 14.96 11.42 9.01
C SER A 159 14.75 12.24 10.27
N GLU A 160 13.71 13.06 10.26
CA GLU A 160 13.33 13.94 11.36
C GLU A 160 11.84 13.81 11.62
N PHE A 161 11.46 13.65 12.90
CA PHE A 161 10.05 13.73 13.29
C PHE A 161 9.61 15.20 13.32
N LEU A 162 8.71 15.56 12.42
CA LEU A 162 8.25 16.94 12.25
C LEU A 162 7.10 17.30 13.21
N GLY A 163 6.47 16.30 13.82
CA GLY A 163 5.37 16.48 14.78
C GLY A 163 4.08 15.82 14.35
N PHE A 164 2.98 16.29 14.93
CA PHE A 164 1.62 15.86 14.60
C PHE A 164 0.97 16.86 13.64
N LEU A 165 0.12 16.40 12.72
CA LEU A 165 -0.44 17.29 11.69
C LEU A 165 -1.56 18.21 12.18
N GLU A 166 -2.37 17.81 13.16
CA GLU A 166 -3.46 18.65 13.71
C GLU A 166 -3.36 18.69 15.24
N ASP A 167 -3.84 17.65 15.91
CA ASP A 167 -3.72 17.45 17.35
C ASP A 167 -2.94 16.16 17.63
N GLY A 168 -2.15 16.14 18.71
CA GLY A 168 -1.54 14.91 19.22
C GLY A 168 -2.59 13.86 19.60
N ALA A 169 -3.82 14.27 19.92
CA ALA A 169 -4.96 13.40 20.18
C ALA A 169 -5.43 12.61 18.93
N ASP A 170 -5.21 13.12 17.72
CA ASP A 170 -5.59 12.42 16.49
C ASP A 170 -4.62 11.29 16.13
N GLY A 171 -3.43 11.28 16.78
CA GLY A 171 -2.45 10.21 16.60
C GLY A 171 -1.92 10.12 15.18
N VAL A 172 -1.78 11.24 14.44
CA VAL A 172 -1.18 11.27 13.10
C VAL A 172 0.19 11.92 13.15
N GLY A 173 1.24 11.13 12.95
CA GLY A 173 2.63 11.59 12.95
C GLY A 173 3.13 11.92 11.54
N LEU A 174 4.03 12.90 11.44
CA LEU A 174 4.73 13.27 10.22
C LEU A 174 6.25 13.21 10.41
N TRP A 175 6.97 12.62 9.46
CA TRP A 175 8.43 12.63 9.37
C TRP A 175 8.89 13.13 8.00
N SER A 176 10.07 13.73 7.97
CA SER A 176 10.90 13.80 6.76
C SER A 176 11.78 12.55 6.70
N ALA A 177 12.13 12.10 5.49
CA ALA A 177 13.09 11.02 5.26
C ALA A 177 14.03 11.40 4.10
N GLY A 178 14.84 12.42 4.35
CA GLY A 178 15.62 13.14 3.35
C GLY A 178 14.82 14.28 2.70
N PRO A 179 15.38 14.89 1.63
CA PRO A 179 14.80 16.08 1.01
C PRO A 179 13.56 15.81 0.15
N ASP A 180 13.35 14.56 -0.27
CA ASP A 180 12.43 14.12 -1.32
C ASP A 180 11.31 13.20 -0.80
N THR A 181 11.25 12.94 0.51
CA THR A 181 10.32 11.98 1.08
C THR A 181 9.66 12.51 2.36
N SER A 182 8.34 12.41 2.43
CA SER A 182 7.54 12.64 3.63
C SER A 182 6.83 11.35 4.03
N VAL A 183 6.87 11.03 5.32
CA VAL A 183 6.21 9.85 5.87
C VAL A 183 5.10 10.31 6.80
N ILE A 184 3.88 9.87 6.54
CA ILE A 184 2.70 10.12 7.38
C ILE A 184 2.22 8.80 7.95
N ALA A 185 2.06 8.72 9.26
CA ALA A 185 1.65 7.48 9.92
C ALA A 185 0.25 7.58 10.51
N ASN A 186 -0.44 6.43 10.54
CA ASN A 186 -1.70 6.23 11.25
C ASN A 186 -2.87 7.11 10.74
N VAL A 187 -2.96 7.28 9.42
CA VAL A 187 -4.07 8.00 8.82
C VAL A 187 -5.33 7.13 8.79
N THR A 188 -6.41 7.65 9.33
CA THR A 188 -7.73 7.00 9.41
C THR A 188 -8.73 7.78 8.57
N SER A 189 -9.94 7.25 8.39
CA SER A 189 -11.02 8.00 7.71
C SER A 189 -11.32 9.36 8.35
N ALA A 190 -11.12 9.49 9.67
CA ALA A 190 -11.35 10.74 10.40
C ALA A 190 -10.26 11.78 10.14
N THR A 191 -9.03 11.34 9.86
CA THR A 191 -7.86 12.22 9.69
C THR A 191 -7.45 12.42 8.22
N VAL A 192 -8.28 11.95 7.28
CA VAL A 192 -8.15 12.26 5.85
C VAL A 192 -8.08 13.77 5.55
N PRO A 193 -8.82 14.67 6.23
CA PRO A 193 -8.64 16.11 6.02
C PRO A 193 -7.18 16.58 6.21
N SER A 194 -6.48 16.05 7.21
CA SER A 194 -5.07 16.37 7.47
C SER A 194 -4.16 15.84 6.35
N LEU A 195 -4.44 14.65 5.83
CA LEU A 195 -3.75 14.11 4.65
C LEU A 195 -3.97 14.99 3.41
N LEU A 196 -5.21 15.41 3.16
CA LEU A 196 -5.52 16.31 2.03
C LEU A 196 -4.75 17.62 2.15
N LYS A 197 -4.76 18.23 3.34
CA LYS A 197 -4.01 19.46 3.62
C LYS A 197 -2.49 19.27 3.42
N LEU A 198 -1.93 18.11 3.78
CA LEU A 198 -0.53 17.78 3.48
C LEU A 198 -0.27 17.73 1.97
N LEU A 199 -1.10 16.99 1.23
CA LEU A 199 -0.96 16.79 -0.21
C LEU A 199 -1.21 18.07 -1.02
N ASP A 200 -1.98 19.01 -0.47
CA ASP A 200 -2.25 20.32 -1.06
C ASP A 200 -1.20 21.37 -0.63
N GLY A 201 -0.18 20.99 0.15
CA GLY A 201 0.92 21.86 0.57
C GLY A 201 0.61 22.77 1.76
N GLY A 202 -0.49 22.53 2.47
CA GLY A 202 -0.89 23.27 3.67
C GLY A 202 0.06 23.15 4.85
N TYR A 203 0.99 22.19 4.82
CA TYR A 203 2.09 22.03 5.77
C TYR A 203 3.48 22.32 5.17
N GLY A 204 3.49 22.99 4.00
CA GLY A 204 4.70 23.31 3.25
C GLY A 204 4.69 22.67 1.85
N ALA A 205 5.39 23.30 0.92
CA ALA A 205 5.35 22.95 -0.50
C ALA A 205 6.13 21.67 -0.87
N ARG A 206 6.86 21.03 0.06
CA ARG A 206 7.67 19.84 -0.26
C ARG A 206 6.81 18.71 -0.81
N ALA A 207 5.69 18.41 -0.15
CA ALA A 207 4.78 17.33 -0.56
C ALA A 207 4.12 17.55 -1.94
N THR A 208 4.16 18.77 -2.48
CA THR A 208 3.61 19.10 -3.80
C THR A 208 4.67 19.09 -4.90
N GLN A 209 5.96 18.95 -4.55
CA GLN A 209 7.04 19.00 -5.54
C GLN A 209 7.00 17.78 -6.47
N PRO A 210 7.23 17.96 -7.78
CA PRO A 210 7.41 16.84 -8.69
C PRO A 210 8.56 15.94 -8.23
N GLY A 211 8.33 14.62 -8.20
CA GLY A 211 9.31 13.66 -7.73
C GLY A 211 9.37 13.48 -6.21
N HIS A 212 8.68 14.33 -5.43
CA HIS A 212 8.53 14.09 -3.99
C HIS A 212 7.67 12.86 -3.73
N THR A 213 8.00 12.13 -2.68
CA THR A 213 7.32 10.89 -2.31
C THR A 213 6.61 11.05 -0.97
N VAL A 214 5.33 10.72 -0.94
CA VAL A 214 4.53 10.67 0.29
C VAL A 214 4.25 9.21 0.63
N ILE A 215 4.69 8.76 1.80
CA ILE A 215 4.50 7.38 2.26
C ILE A 215 3.51 7.36 3.42
N ALA A 216 2.38 6.68 3.24
CA ALA A 216 1.43 6.41 4.31
C ALA A 216 1.77 5.11 5.03
N VAL A 217 2.05 5.19 6.33
CA VAL A 217 2.35 4.02 7.18
C VAL A 217 1.11 3.62 7.97
N ASN A 218 0.73 2.35 7.85
CA ASN A 218 -0.44 1.73 8.47
C ASN A 218 -1.75 2.51 8.30
N PRO A 219 -2.10 2.96 7.08
CA PRO A 219 -3.37 3.64 6.86
C PRO A 219 -4.55 2.70 7.11
N THR A 220 -5.61 3.20 7.75
CA THR A 220 -6.85 2.47 8.05
C THR A 220 -8.08 3.08 7.38
N TRP A 221 -7.90 4.03 6.47
CA TRP A 221 -9.01 4.55 5.67
C TRP A 221 -9.66 3.43 4.86
N THR A 222 -11.00 3.41 4.85
CA THR A 222 -11.77 2.39 4.12
C THR A 222 -12.31 2.90 2.79
N GLY A 223 -12.37 4.23 2.63
CA GLY A 223 -12.76 4.91 1.41
C GLY A 223 -13.43 6.25 1.70
N ALA A 224 -13.65 7.05 0.65
CA ALA A 224 -14.25 8.38 0.76
C ALA A 224 -15.66 8.39 1.37
N GLY A 225 -16.37 7.26 1.29
CA GLY A 225 -17.68 7.09 1.92
C GLY A 225 -17.67 7.29 3.43
N SER A 226 -16.55 6.95 4.08
CA SER A 226 -16.35 7.00 5.53
C SER A 226 -15.71 8.30 6.01
N VAL A 227 -15.42 9.24 5.10
CA VAL A 227 -14.74 10.50 5.41
C VAL A 227 -15.75 11.62 5.65
N GLY A 228 -15.63 12.27 6.80
CA GLY A 228 -16.46 13.42 7.16
C GLY A 228 -17.94 13.09 7.33
N GLN A 229 -18.75 14.13 7.37
CA GLN A 229 -20.21 14.04 7.48
C GLN A 229 -20.87 13.91 6.09
N PRO A 230 -22.07 13.31 5.98
CA PRO A 230 -22.74 13.08 4.69
C PRO A 230 -22.92 14.33 3.82
N TRP A 231 -23.08 15.51 4.43
CA TRP A 231 -23.26 16.80 3.74
C TRP A 231 -21.94 17.49 3.33
N GLN A 232 -20.78 16.98 3.73
CA GLN A 232 -19.47 17.52 3.34
C GLN A 232 -19.07 17.00 1.95
N PHE A 233 -19.88 17.32 0.93
CA PHE A 233 -19.73 16.77 -0.42
C PHE A 233 -18.35 17.04 -1.04
N GLU A 234 -17.82 18.24 -0.86
CA GLU A 234 -16.52 18.62 -1.42
C GLU A 234 -15.37 17.85 -0.77
N LEU A 235 -15.39 17.70 0.56
CA LEU A 235 -14.42 16.87 1.28
C LEU A 235 -14.46 15.42 0.78
N ARG A 236 -15.66 14.85 0.62
CA ARG A 236 -15.83 13.46 0.14
C ARG A 236 -15.38 13.31 -1.31
N ARG A 237 -15.61 14.30 -2.16
CA ARG A 237 -15.10 14.32 -3.55
C ARG A 237 -13.57 14.31 -3.57
N ARG A 238 -12.93 15.19 -2.80
CA ARG A 238 -11.46 15.26 -2.68
C ARG A 238 -10.88 13.98 -2.07
N ALA A 239 -11.52 13.43 -1.05
CA ALA A 239 -11.14 12.15 -0.48
C ALA A 239 -11.25 11.01 -1.49
N ALA A 240 -12.25 11.01 -2.38
CA ALA A 240 -12.38 9.99 -3.42
C ALA A 240 -11.23 10.05 -4.44
N GLU A 241 -10.76 11.26 -4.78
CA GLU A 241 -9.61 11.46 -5.67
C GLU A 241 -8.30 11.01 -5.02
N VAL A 242 -8.11 11.30 -3.73
CA VAL A 242 -6.85 11.01 -3.03
C VAL A 242 -6.75 9.57 -2.55
N LEU A 243 -7.85 8.99 -2.08
CA LEU A 243 -7.90 7.62 -1.54
C LEU A 243 -8.12 6.57 -2.64
N ASP A 244 -8.18 6.97 -3.91
CA ASP A 244 -8.23 6.04 -5.04
C ASP A 244 -7.04 5.06 -4.94
N PRO A 245 -7.29 3.74 -4.82
CA PRO A 245 -6.23 2.74 -4.76
C PRO A 245 -5.27 2.80 -5.95
N ALA A 246 -5.72 3.25 -7.13
CA ALA A 246 -4.84 3.40 -8.30
C ALA A 246 -3.77 4.48 -8.09
N GLY A 247 -4.02 5.44 -7.18
CA GLY A 247 -3.09 6.50 -6.84
C GLY A 247 -2.05 6.12 -5.79
N TRP A 248 -2.12 4.93 -5.18
CA TRP A 248 -1.20 4.48 -4.12
C TRP A 248 -0.56 3.14 -4.47
N GLU A 249 0.76 3.07 -4.44
CA GLU A 249 1.48 1.81 -4.60
C GLU A 249 1.90 1.24 -3.24
N THR A 250 1.64 -0.04 -2.99
CA THR A 250 2.17 -0.70 -1.78
C THR A 250 3.67 -0.96 -1.92
N LEU A 251 4.49 -0.22 -1.16
CA LEU A 251 5.93 -0.45 -1.06
C LEU A 251 6.22 -1.71 -0.24
N TYR A 252 5.54 -1.85 0.90
CA TYR A 252 5.68 -2.99 1.78
C TYR A 252 4.36 -3.28 2.49
N SER A 253 4.03 -4.54 2.70
CA SER A 253 2.92 -4.94 3.55
C SER A 253 3.28 -6.25 4.23
N CYS A 254 3.04 -6.36 5.53
CA CYS A 254 3.19 -7.59 6.27
C CYS A 254 2.09 -7.67 7.31
N ARG A 255 1.14 -8.58 7.12
CA ARG A 255 -0.07 -8.65 7.95
C ARG A 255 -0.49 -10.09 8.19
N MET A 256 -0.65 -10.45 9.45
CA MET A 256 -1.36 -11.66 9.84
C MET A 256 -2.86 -11.47 9.59
N LEU A 257 -3.48 -12.48 9.01
CA LEU A 257 -4.88 -12.51 8.61
C LEU A 257 -5.56 -13.71 9.24
N ARG A 258 -6.85 -13.53 9.58
CA ARG A 258 -7.76 -14.62 9.92
C ARG A 258 -8.94 -14.57 8.96
N SER A 259 -9.20 -15.69 8.30
CA SER A 259 -10.40 -15.82 7.46
C SER A 259 -11.65 -16.03 8.33
N SER A 260 -12.83 -15.75 7.77
CA SER A 260 -14.11 -16.03 8.42
C SER A 260 -14.33 -17.51 8.75
N ARG A 261 -13.54 -18.43 8.17
CA ARG A 261 -13.56 -19.87 8.45
C ARG A 261 -12.53 -20.29 9.51
N GLY A 262 -11.90 -19.33 10.18
CA GLY A 262 -10.90 -19.55 11.23
C GLY A 262 -9.55 -20.03 10.72
N ALA A 263 -9.26 -19.92 9.42
CA ALA A 263 -7.92 -20.21 8.89
C ALA A 263 -7.02 -18.98 8.99
N ASN A 264 -5.81 -19.16 9.52
CA ASN A 264 -4.82 -18.11 9.72
C ASN A 264 -3.80 -18.09 8.58
N GLY A 265 -3.21 -16.92 8.32
CA GLY A 265 -2.09 -16.81 7.39
C GLY A 265 -1.42 -15.44 7.41
N LEU A 266 -0.23 -15.36 6.84
CA LEU A 266 0.53 -14.14 6.64
C LEU A 266 0.40 -13.70 5.18
N LEU A 267 -0.13 -12.50 4.96
CA LEU A 267 -0.07 -11.83 3.67
C LEU A 267 1.10 -10.84 3.69
N MET A 268 1.96 -10.92 2.68
CA MET A 268 3.07 -10.00 2.55
C MET A 268 3.29 -9.52 1.12
N ARG A 269 3.89 -8.33 1.01
CA ARG A 269 4.50 -7.78 -0.19
C ARG A 269 5.75 -7.01 0.23
N ALA A 270 6.82 -7.14 -0.53
CA ALA A 270 7.98 -6.26 -0.43
C ALA A 270 8.36 -5.88 -1.86
N TRP A 271 8.27 -4.60 -2.22
CA TRP A 271 8.67 -4.13 -3.54
C TRP A 271 10.14 -4.54 -3.82
N PRO A 272 10.48 -5.01 -5.04
CA PRO A 272 9.65 -5.13 -6.25
C PRO A 272 8.96 -6.50 -6.41
N HIS A 273 8.90 -7.29 -5.33
CA HIS A 273 8.43 -8.67 -5.36
C HIS A 273 6.89 -8.80 -5.33
N ARG A 274 6.41 -10.00 -5.68
CA ARG A 274 4.99 -10.37 -5.68
C ARG A 274 4.38 -10.29 -4.28
N TRP A 275 3.07 -10.09 -4.25
CA TRP A 275 2.26 -10.47 -3.10
C TRP A 275 2.38 -11.96 -2.87
N ALA A 276 2.55 -12.38 -1.62
CA ALA A 276 2.63 -13.78 -1.23
C ALA A 276 1.76 -14.06 0.00
N LEU A 277 1.11 -15.23 -0.01
CA LEU A 277 0.28 -15.72 1.10
C LEU A 277 0.87 -17.01 1.65
N TYR A 278 1.09 -17.02 2.96
CA TYR A 278 1.59 -18.18 3.70
C TYR A 278 0.53 -18.59 4.73
N PRO A 279 0.01 -19.82 4.70
CA PRO A 279 -0.92 -20.28 5.71
C PRO A 279 -0.18 -20.46 7.04
N ALA A 280 -0.86 -20.29 8.17
CA ALA A 280 -0.27 -20.39 9.50
C ALA A 280 -1.01 -21.42 10.36
N ALA A 281 -0.26 -22.21 11.14
CA ALA A 281 -0.83 -23.17 12.08
C ALA A 281 -1.45 -22.49 13.33
N THR A 282 -0.97 -21.28 13.65
CA THR A 282 -1.36 -20.48 14.80
C THR A 282 -1.75 -19.06 14.36
N PRO A 283 -2.41 -18.26 15.21
CA PRO A 283 -2.63 -16.83 14.98
C PRO A 283 -1.34 -15.97 15.02
N ASP A 284 -0.17 -16.57 14.78
CA ASP A 284 1.14 -15.94 14.76
C ASP A 284 2.00 -16.50 13.61
N ALA A 285 3.16 -15.88 13.38
CA ALA A 285 4.05 -16.28 12.30
C ALA A 285 5.07 -17.35 12.68
N ARG A 286 4.97 -18.01 13.85
CA ARG A 286 5.97 -19.04 14.27
C ARG A 286 5.95 -20.26 13.36
N HIS A 287 4.76 -20.63 12.89
CA HIS A 287 4.52 -21.89 12.20
C HIS A 287 3.81 -21.68 10.87
N LEU A 288 4.49 -20.97 9.96
CA LEU A 288 4.03 -20.78 8.59
C LEU A 288 4.21 -22.06 7.76
N GLY A 289 3.33 -22.26 6.78
CA GLY A 289 3.45 -23.23 5.71
C GLY A 289 4.09 -22.64 4.46
N ASP A 290 4.08 -23.41 3.37
CA ASP A 290 4.59 -22.96 2.08
C ASP A 290 3.71 -21.87 1.45
N CYS A 291 4.28 -21.10 0.53
CA CYS A 291 3.54 -20.07 -0.21
C CYS A 291 2.42 -20.70 -1.04
N VAL A 292 1.16 -20.39 -0.72
CA VAL A 292 -0.03 -20.94 -1.42
C VAL A 292 -0.60 -20.00 -2.48
N LEU A 293 -0.15 -18.73 -2.51
CA LEU A 293 -0.55 -17.76 -3.51
C LEU A 293 0.57 -16.76 -3.73
N ALA A 294 0.94 -16.52 -5.00
CA ALA A 294 1.89 -15.50 -5.39
C ALA A 294 1.38 -14.70 -6.59
N THR A 295 1.08 -13.40 -6.41
CA THR A 295 0.48 -12.55 -7.45
C THR A 295 1.22 -11.22 -7.61
N PRO A 296 1.32 -10.66 -8.83
CA PRO A 296 1.94 -9.35 -9.03
C PRO A 296 1.12 -8.23 -8.36
N GLU A 297 -0.20 -8.33 -8.41
CA GLU A 297 -1.14 -7.39 -7.83
C GLU A 297 -1.71 -7.89 -6.51
N ARG A 298 -2.31 -6.99 -5.73
CA ARG A 298 -2.91 -7.35 -4.44
C ARG A 298 -4.06 -8.33 -4.67
N PRO A 299 -4.01 -9.54 -4.12
CA PRO A 299 -5.07 -10.52 -4.33
C PRO A 299 -6.37 -10.05 -3.66
N PRO A 300 -7.54 -10.28 -4.29
CA PRO A 300 -8.82 -9.94 -3.70
C PRO A 300 -9.09 -10.79 -2.46
N THR A 301 -9.79 -10.22 -1.47
CA THR A 301 -10.07 -10.88 -0.18
C THR A 301 -10.73 -12.25 -0.34
N LYS A 302 -11.62 -12.42 -1.31
CA LYS A 302 -12.28 -13.70 -1.59
C LYS A 302 -11.26 -14.80 -1.93
N LEU A 303 -10.29 -14.49 -2.79
CA LEU A 303 -9.23 -15.44 -3.18
C LEU A 303 -8.32 -15.79 -1.99
N LEU A 304 -8.02 -14.80 -1.14
CA LEU A 304 -7.27 -15.06 0.10
C LEU A 304 -7.99 -16.06 1.00
N ILE A 305 -9.29 -15.86 1.22
CA ILE A 305 -10.11 -16.75 2.06
C ILE A 305 -10.17 -18.17 1.47
N GLU A 306 -10.36 -18.29 0.15
CA GLU A 306 -10.39 -19.58 -0.54
C GLU A 306 -9.08 -20.36 -0.35
N ARG A 307 -7.93 -19.71 -0.58
CA ARG A 307 -6.61 -20.35 -0.44
C ARG A 307 -6.27 -20.72 1.00
N LEU A 308 -6.63 -19.88 1.97
CA LEU A 308 -6.45 -20.22 3.39
C LEU A 308 -7.34 -21.39 3.81
N ALA A 309 -8.57 -21.46 3.29
CA ALA A 309 -9.47 -22.57 3.58
C ALA A 309 -8.96 -23.90 3.00
N GLU A 310 -8.39 -23.89 1.79
CA GLU A 310 -7.75 -25.07 1.18
C GLU A 310 -6.55 -25.57 2.01
N ALA A 311 -5.74 -24.65 2.55
CA ALA A 311 -4.57 -25.00 3.35
C ALA A 311 -4.89 -25.37 4.81
N LYS A 312 -6.10 -25.04 5.30
CA LYS A 312 -6.49 -25.19 6.70
C LYS A 312 -6.28 -26.61 7.26
N PRO A 313 -6.70 -27.70 6.58
CA PRO A 313 -6.53 -29.05 7.12
C PRO A 313 -5.06 -29.45 7.33
N ALA A 314 -4.16 -29.01 6.44
CA ALA A 314 -2.74 -29.25 6.59
C ALA A 314 -2.14 -28.48 7.78
N MET A 315 -2.62 -27.25 8.01
CA MET A 315 -2.21 -26.43 9.15
C MET A 315 -2.77 -26.92 10.48
N GLU A 316 -3.99 -27.44 10.51
CA GLU A 316 -4.53 -28.12 11.71
C GLU A 316 -3.74 -29.38 12.04
N LYS A 317 -3.35 -30.17 11.04
CA LYS A 317 -2.47 -31.33 11.25
C LYS A 317 -1.12 -30.91 11.82
N LYS A 318 -0.50 -29.87 11.27
CA LYS A 318 0.77 -29.32 11.77
C LYS A 318 0.63 -28.79 13.20
N ALA A 319 -0.47 -28.11 13.53
CA ALA A 319 -0.73 -27.65 14.89
C ALA A 319 -0.80 -28.82 15.89
N LYS A 320 -1.51 -29.90 15.53
CA LYS A 320 -1.59 -31.14 16.33
C LYS A 320 -0.21 -31.77 16.56
N GLU A 321 0.58 -31.91 15.50
CA GLU A 321 1.94 -32.47 15.56
C GLU A 321 2.85 -31.66 16.50
N LEU A 322 2.66 -30.35 16.56
CA LEU A 322 3.41 -29.44 17.41
C LEU A 322 2.84 -29.33 18.84
N GLY A 323 1.73 -30.01 19.15
CA GLY A 323 1.05 -29.89 20.44
C GLY A 323 0.45 -28.50 20.69
N LEU A 324 0.14 -27.76 19.61
CA LEU A 324 -0.40 -26.40 19.63
C LEU A 324 -1.92 -26.37 19.48
N ASP A 325 -2.60 -27.48 19.71
CA ASP A 325 -4.05 -27.58 19.58
C ASP A 325 -4.73 -26.49 20.42
N GLU A 326 -5.45 -25.60 19.74
CA GLU A 326 -6.28 -24.60 20.40
C GLU A 326 -7.33 -25.34 21.27
N PRO A 327 -7.57 -24.88 22.52
CA PRO A 327 -8.81 -25.22 23.20
C PRO A 327 -9.97 -24.86 22.26
N ARG A 328 -10.84 -25.81 21.93
CA ARG A 328 -11.96 -25.65 20.96
C ARG A 328 -13.06 -24.66 21.37
N TRP A 329 -12.75 -23.70 22.23
CA TRP A 329 -13.69 -22.69 22.69
C TRP A 329 -13.45 -21.42 21.87
N PHE A 330 -14.02 -21.35 20.66
CA PHE A 330 -14.55 -20.16 19.96
C PHE A 330 -15.12 -20.59 18.61
#